data_AF-A0AAJ5IK39-F1
#
_entry.id   AF-A0AAJ5IK39-F1
#
_cell.length_a   1.000
_cell.length_b   1.000
_cell.length_c   1.000
_cell.angle_alpha   90.00
_cell.angle_beta   90.00
_cell.angle_gamma   90.00
#
_symmetry.space_group_name_H-M   'P 1'
#
loop_
_entity.id
_entity.type
_entity.pdbx_description
1 polymer ?
#
loop_
_entity_poly.entity_id
_entity_poly.type
_entity_poly.pdbx_seq_one_letter_code
_entity_poly.pdbx_strand_id
1 'polypeptide(L)'
;MDDEKRIDAMIALLRNMKADRKRQAKLSSVSCLDMTPKQAQKRNADADWIAMTQIKRGHELHALAVELGFAERRQSYEAIELRDDWHRFKYTPPTPA
;
A
#
# COMPACT_ATOMS: atom_id res chain seq x y z
N MET A 1 17.12 14.28 -6.27
CA MET A 1 17.24 12.93 -6.87
C MET A 1 17.28 13.13 -8.38
N ASP A 2 17.99 12.30 -9.11
CA ASP A 2 17.95 12.32 -10.58
C ASP A 2 16.71 11.57 -11.08
N ASP A 3 16.21 11.89 -12.27
CA ASP A 3 14.96 11.33 -12.78
C ASP A 3 15.08 9.82 -13.06
N GLU A 4 16.24 9.36 -13.51
CA GLU A 4 16.52 7.92 -13.66
C GLU A 4 16.36 7.17 -12.33
N LYS A 5 16.87 7.74 -11.24
CA LYS A 5 16.73 7.14 -9.89
C LYS A 5 15.29 7.13 -9.41
N ARG A 6 14.49 8.15 -9.75
CA ARG A 6 13.05 8.18 -9.45
C ARG A 6 12.30 7.13 -10.24
N ILE A 7 12.64 6.93 -11.51
CA ILE A 7 12.08 5.89 -12.37
C ILE A 7 12.39 4.51 -11.77
N ASP A 8 13.64 4.25 -11.36
CA ASP A 8 14.01 2.99 -10.71
C ASP A 8 13.24 2.76 -9.40
N ALA A 9 13.10 3.80 -8.57
CA ALA A 9 12.29 3.74 -7.36
C ALA A 9 10.81 3.43 -7.68
N MET A 10 10.25 4.07 -8.70
CA MET A 10 8.88 3.85 -9.17
C MET A 10 8.69 2.40 -9.65
N ILE A 11 9.63 1.87 -10.44
CA ILE A 11 9.60 0.48 -10.93
C ILE A 11 9.67 -0.52 -9.75
N ALA A 12 10.57 -0.30 -8.80
CA ALA A 12 10.69 -1.16 -7.62
C ALA A 12 9.38 -1.17 -6.81
N LEU A 13 8.79 -0.01 -6.61
CA LEU A 13 7.53 0.15 -5.89
C LEU A 13 6.36 -0.55 -6.62
N LEU A 14 6.25 -0.38 -7.94
CA LEU A 14 5.24 -1.07 -8.75
C LEU A 14 5.40 -2.60 -8.70
N ARG A 15 6.63 -3.13 -8.75
CA ARG A 15 6.90 -4.58 -8.60
C ARG A 15 6.42 -5.09 -7.25
N ASN A 16 6.70 -4.35 -6.18
CA ASN A 16 6.29 -4.72 -4.83
C ASN A 16 4.75 -4.66 -4.68
N MET A 17 4.09 -3.63 -5.23
CA MET A 17 2.61 -3.56 -5.26
C MET A 17 2.00 -4.74 -6.03
N LYS A 18 2.60 -5.15 -7.16
CA LYS A 18 2.16 -6.33 -7.92
C LYS A 18 2.28 -7.61 -7.08
N ALA A 19 3.36 -7.78 -6.33
CA ALA A 19 3.54 -8.92 -5.44
C ALA A 19 2.49 -8.94 -4.31
N ASP A 20 2.18 -7.79 -3.71
CA ASP A 20 1.18 -7.69 -2.66
C ASP A 20 -0.23 -8.01 -3.17
N ARG A 21 -0.60 -7.54 -4.37
CA ARG A 21 -1.87 -7.93 -5.00
C ARG A 21 -1.99 -9.44 -5.20
N LYS A 22 -0.90 -10.11 -5.60
CA LYS A 22 -0.89 -11.58 -5.71
C LYS A 22 -1.06 -12.26 -4.35
N ARG A 23 -0.42 -11.75 -3.30
CA ARG A 23 -0.57 -12.26 -1.93
C ARG A 23 -2.00 -12.09 -1.43
N GLN A 24 -2.58 -10.92 -1.63
CA GLN A 24 -3.97 -10.63 -1.26
C GLN A 24 -4.95 -11.55 -1.99
N ALA A 25 -4.78 -11.74 -3.30
CA ALA A 25 -5.62 -12.67 -4.07
C ALA A 25 -5.56 -14.10 -3.53
N LYS A 26 -4.35 -14.57 -3.15
CA LYS A 26 -4.17 -15.89 -2.52
C LYS A 26 -4.85 -15.99 -1.15
N LEU A 27 -4.84 -14.93 -0.35
CA LEU A 27 -5.56 -14.91 0.92
C LEU A 27 -7.08 -14.91 0.72
N SER A 28 -7.57 -14.18 -0.28
CA SER A 28 -8.99 -14.11 -0.62
C SER A 28 -9.54 -15.41 -1.22
N SER A 29 -8.69 -16.24 -1.84
CA SER A 29 -9.12 -17.52 -2.41
C SER A 29 -9.34 -18.63 -1.38
N VAL A 30 -9.01 -18.42 -0.10
CA VAL A 30 -9.20 -19.42 0.96
C VAL A 30 -10.41 -19.05 1.81
N SER A 31 -11.35 -19.98 1.96
CA SER A 31 -12.52 -19.79 2.81
C SER A 31 -12.14 -19.80 4.29
N CYS A 32 -12.69 -18.86 5.05
CA CYS A 32 -12.54 -18.86 6.51
C CYS A 32 -13.30 -20.00 7.19
N LEU A 33 -14.29 -20.61 6.52
CA LEU A 33 -15.07 -21.71 7.07
C LEU A 33 -14.23 -22.99 7.23
N ASP A 34 -13.16 -23.10 6.44
CA ASP A 34 -12.22 -24.22 6.47
C ASP A 34 -11.06 -23.99 7.45
N MET A 35 -11.10 -22.91 8.23
CA MET A 35 -10.04 -22.50 9.15
C MET A 35 -10.47 -22.61 10.61
N THR A 36 -9.52 -22.92 11.49
CA THR A 36 -9.70 -22.69 12.92
C THR A 36 -9.80 -21.18 13.21
N PRO A 37 -10.46 -20.76 14.30
CA PRO A 37 -10.59 -19.33 14.63
C PRO A 37 -9.24 -18.58 14.67
N LYS A 38 -8.19 -19.22 15.18
CA LYS A 38 -6.84 -18.65 15.24
C LYS A 38 -6.22 -18.45 13.86
N GLN A 39 -6.45 -19.37 12.93
CA GLN A 39 -5.98 -19.25 11.54
C GLN A 39 -6.75 -18.15 10.79
N ALA A 40 -8.07 -18.08 10.98
CA ALA A 40 -8.90 -17.01 10.40
C ALA A 40 -8.46 -15.63 10.91
N GLN A 41 -8.21 -15.49 12.22
CA GLN A 41 -7.72 -14.24 12.80
C GLN A 41 -6.36 -13.83 12.20
N LYS A 42 -5.42 -14.77 12.08
CA LYS A 42 -4.11 -14.50 11.46
C LYS A 42 -4.27 -14.07 9.99
N ARG A 43 -5.10 -14.76 9.23
CA ARG A 43 -5.39 -14.44 7.82
C ARG A 43 -5.95 -13.03 7.66
N ASN A 44 -6.90 -12.63 8.52
CA ASN A 44 -7.47 -11.29 8.49
C ASN A 44 -6.42 -10.23 8.82
N ALA A 45 -5.62 -10.43 9.88
CA ALA A 45 -4.53 -9.52 10.21
C ALA A 45 -3.53 -9.38 9.05
N ASP A 46 -3.11 -10.48 8.42
CA ASP A 46 -2.22 -10.43 7.25
C ASP A 46 -2.85 -9.65 6.08
N ALA A 47 -4.16 -9.80 5.85
CA ALA A 47 -4.88 -9.06 4.82
C ALA A 47 -4.96 -7.55 5.11
N ASP A 48 -5.24 -7.18 6.36
CA ASP A 48 -5.30 -5.78 6.80
C ASP A 48 -3.94 -5.10 6.65
N TRP A 49 -2.87 -5.77 7.08
CA TRP A 49 -1.50 -5.27 6.90
C TRP A 49 -1.15 -5.05 5.43
N ILE A 50 -1.50 -6.00 4.56
CA ILE A 50 -1.27 -5.86 3.11
C ILE A 50 -2.06 -4.68 2.54
N ALA A 51 -3.31 -4.49 2.94
CA ALA A 51 -4.14 -3.38 2.48
C ALA A 51 -3.53 -2.02 2.91
N MET A 52 -3.14 -1.89 4.17
CA MET A 52 -2.49 -0.69 4.68
C MET A 52 -1.17 -0.38 3.95
N THR A 53 -0.33 -1.40 3.72
CA THR A 53 0.92 -1.24 2.96
C THR A 53 0.64 -0.78 1.53
N GLN A 54 -0.38 -1.32 0.87
CA GLN A 54 -0.76 -0.89 -0.47
C GLN A 54 -1.20 0.57 -0.52
N ILE A 55 -1.94 1.05 0.49
CA ILE A 55 -2.34 2.47 0.56
C ILE A 55 -1.09 3.36 0.65
N LYS A 56 -0.19 3.07 1.60
CA LYS A 56 1.06 3.85 1.77
C LYS A 56 1.87 3.90 0.48
N ARG A 57 2.09 2.75 -0.16
CA ARG A 57 2.80 2.67 -1.44
C ARG A 57 2.09 3.41 -2.56
N GLY A 58 0.77 3.43 -2.59
CA GLY A 58 0.01 4.23 -3.56
C GLY A 58 0.27 5.73 -3.43
N HIS A 59 0.45 6.24 -2.21
CA HIS A 59 0.83 7.62 -1.97
C HIS A 59 2.28 7.92 -2.37
N GLU A 60 3.21 7.03 -2.04
CA GLU A 60 4.61 7.12 -2.48
C GLU A 60 4.73 7.08 -4.02
N LEU A 61 3.99 6.17 -4.66
CA LEU A 61 3.92 6.08 -6.12
C LEU A 61 3.45 7.40 -6.74
N HIS A 62 2.40 7.97 -6.17
CA HIS A 62 1.85 9.23 -6.64
C HIS A 62 2.85 10.36 -6.52
N ALA A 63 3.55 10.48 -5.38
CA ALA A 63 4.58 11.51 -5.21
C ALA A 63 5.67 11.39 -6.28
N LEU A 64 6.19 10.18 -6.53
CA LEU A 64 7.18 9.93 -7.59
C LEU A 64 6.62 10.26 -8.98
N ALA A 65 5.36 9.90 -9.27
CA ALA A 65 4.72 10.20 -10.54
C ALA A 65 4.54 11.70 -10.77
N VAL A 66 4.26 12.48 -9.72
CA VAL A 66 4.22 13.95 -9.80
C VAL A 66 5.60 14.52 -10.07
N GLU A 67 6.62 14.06 -9.35
CA GLU A 67 8.00 14.53 -9.53
C GLU A 67 8.55 14.26 -10.93
N LEU A 68 8.11 13.16 -11.57
CA LEU A 68 8.45 12.80 -12.95
C LEU A 68 7.55 13.45 -14.01
N GLY A 69 6.55 14.25 -13.60
CA GLY A 69 5.62 14.90 -14.53
C GLY A 69 4.57 13.99 -15.17
N PHE A 70 4.37 12.78 -14.65
CA PHE A 70 3.33 11.85 -15.12
C PHE A 70 1.96 12.09 -14.49
N ALA A 71 1.90 12.79 -13.35
CA ALA A 71 0.66 13.04 -12.61
C ALA A 71 0.60 14.47 -12.08
N GLU A 72 -0.62 14.96 -11.84
CA GLU A 72 -0.86 16.25 -11.22
C GLU A 72 -0.74 16.19 -9.70
N ARG A 73 -0.38 17.30 -9.07
CA ARG A 73 -0.39 17.42 -7.62
C ARG A 73 -1.82 17.28 -7.07
N ARG A 74 -1.97 16.57 -5.95
CA ARG A 74 -3.21 16.57 -5.18
C ARG A 74 -3.47 17.93 -4.55
N GLN A 75 -4.74 18.22 -4.27
CA GLN A 75 -5.14 19.40 -3.52
C GLN A 75 -4.55 19.43 -2.10
N SER A 76 -4.44 18.27 -1.44
CA SER A 76 -3.87 18.15 -0.10
C SER A 76 -3.11 16.83 0.07
N TYR A 77 -2.07 16.86 0.92
CA TYR A 77 -1.27 15.72 1.38
C TYR A 77 -1.40 15.54 2.91
N GLU A 78 -2.55 15.92 3.46
CA GLU A 78 -2.86 15.75 4.88
C GLU A 78 -2.77 14.29 5.34
N ALA A 79 -2.54 14.13 6.65
CA ALA A 79 -2.46 12.82 7.26
C ALA A 79 -3.78 12.07 7.13
N ILE A 80 -3.69 10.83 6.66
CA ILE A 80 -4.80 9.90 6.59
C ILE A 80 -4.76 8.93 7.77
N GLU A 81 -5.93 8.49 8.23
CA GLU A 81 -6.03 7.40 9.19
C GLU A 81 -6.07 6.07 8.44
N LEU A 82 -5.10 5.20 8.73
CA LEU A 82 -5.09 3.81 8.34
C LEU A 82 -5.50 2.98 9.54
N ARG A 83 -6.43 2.05 9.36
CA ARG A 83 -7.00 1.30 10.47
C ARG A 83 -7.15 -0.17 10.11
N ASP A 84 -6.87 -1.02 11.08
CA ASP A 84 -7.33 -2.41 11.12
C ASP A 84 -8.35 -2.57 12.27
N ASP A 85 -8.84 -3.78 12.53
CA ASP A 85 -9.81 -4.02 13.60
C ASP A 85 -9.30 -3.61 15.01
N TRP A 86 -7.98 -3.50 15.21
CA TRP A 86 -7.29 -3.35 16.50
C TRP A 86 -6.49 -2.06 16.65
N HIS A 87 -5.97 -1.51 15.56
CA HIS A 87 -4.97 -0.45 15.54
C HIS A 87 -5.40 0.69 14.60
N ARG A 88 -5.07 1.91 15.01
CA ARG A 88 -5.21 3.12 14.20
C ARG A 88 -3.85 3.76 14.03
N PHE A 89 -3.49 4.05 12.80
CA PHE A 89 -2.21 4.63 12.43
C PHE A 89 -2.47 5.90 11.64
N LYS A 90 -1.82 6.99 12.04
CA LYS A 90 -1.77 8.20 11.23
C LYS A 90 -0.62 8.07 10.25
N TYR A 91 -0.91 8.21 8.96
CA TYR A 91 0.09 8.21 7.90
C TYR A 91 0.00 9.53 7.14
N THR A 92 1.12 10.25 7.07
CA THR A 92 1.22 11.46 6.25
C THR A 92 1.82 11.06 4.90
N PRO A 93 1.07 11.19 3.80
CA PRO A 93 1.61 10.99 2.46
C PRO A 93 2.85 11.86 2.21
N PRO A 94 3.86 11.37 1.47
CA PRO A 94 4.96 12.21 1.06
C PRO A 94 4.45 13.31 0.13
N THR A 95 4.80 14.56 0.42
CA THR A 95 4.58 15.68 -0.48
C THR A 95 5.66 15.64 -1.55
N PRO A 96 5.30 15.55 -2.85
CA PRO A 96 6.28 15.65 -3.93
C PRO A 96 7.00 17.00 -3.86
N ALA A 97 8.28 17.04 -4.24
CA ALA A 97 9.09 18.27 -4.30
C ALA A 97 8.48 19.33 -5.23
#